data_AF-A0A973DE46-F1
#
_entry.id   AF-A0A973DE46-F1
#
_cell.length_a   1.000
_cell.length_b   1.000
_cell.length_c   1.000
_cell.angle_alpha   90.00
_cell.angle_beta   90.00
_cell.angle_gamma   90.00
#
_symmetry.space_group_name_H-M   'P 1'
#
loop_
_entity.id
_entity.type
_entity.pdbx_description
1 polymer ?
#
loop_
_entity_poly.entity_id
_entity_poly.type
_entity_poly.pdbx_seq_one_letter_code
_entity_poly.pdbx_strand_id
1 'polypeptide(L)'
;NEKLALQLIEHANWINAHTLNSQVNPIEVMRWPGVMEAPESDMSAIQAELLAAFDQALKDFIEARASEGANLKVMIEQRLDAISAEADKVQTYMPEVIAWQRNRIIEKFTDAKIDLDSGRVEQELVLLAQKMDVAEELDRLNSHVSETKKILKKGGAQGRRLDFMMQEFNREANTLGSKSINTDVTASAVELKVLIEQMREQIANIE
;
A
#
# COMPACT_ATOMS: atom_id res chain seq x y z
N ASN A 1 23.30 54.30 -4.76
CA ASN A 1 23.57 54.84 -6.11
C ASN A 1 24.02 56.30 -6.02
N GLU A 2 25.33 56.55 -5.89
CA GLU A 2 25.90 57.89 -5.62
C GLU A 2 25.65 58.89 -6.75
N LYS A 3 25.72 58.44 -8.00
CA LYS A 3 25.48 59.28 -9.18
C LYS A 3 24.04 59.82 -9.23
N LEU A 4 23.05 58.97 -8.93
CA LEU A 4 21.64 59.37 -8.88
C LEU A 4 21.39 60.34 -7.72
N ALA A 5 22.03 60.13 -6.56
CA ALA A 5 21.92 61.02 -5.42
C ALA A 5 22.43 62.44 -5.75
N LEU A 6 23.58 62.54 -6.43
CA LEU A 6 24.14 63.82 -6.87
C LEU A 6 23.24 64.54 -7.88
N GLN A 7 22.66 63.82 -8.84
CA GLN A 7 21.70 64.38 -9.81
C GLN A 7 20.45 64.92 -9.12
N LEU A 8 19.91 64.21 -8.13
CA LEU A 8 18.74 64.66 -7.38
C LEU A 8 19.03 65.92 -6.54
N ILE A 9 20.22 66.00 -5.92
CA ILE A 9 20.64 67.20 -5.19
C ILE A 9 20.78 68.40 -6.13
N GLU A 10 21.37 68.20 -7.31
CA GLU A 10 21.53 69.25 -8.32
C GLU A 10 20.16 69.80 -8.78
N HIS A 11 19.22 68.92 -9.12
CA HIS A 11 17.87 69.31 -9.53
C HIS A 11 17.08 69.96 -8.39
N ALA A 12 17.19 69.45 -7.16
CA ALA A 12 16.53 70.04 -5.99
C ALA A 12 17.06 71.46 -5.71
N ASN A 13 18.38 71.67 -5.83
CA ASN A 13 18.99 72.99 -5.68
C ASN A 13 18.57 73.96 -6.80
N TRP A 14 18.44 73.48 -8.05
CA TRP A 14 17.92 74.29 -9.15
C TRP A 14 16.48 74.75 -8.90
N ILE A 15 15.61 73.86 -8.40
CA ILE A 15 14.23 74.20 -8.03
C ILE A 15 14.20 75.22 -6.88
N ASN A 16 15.03 75.04 -5.86
CA ASN A 16 15.12 75.99 -4.73
C ASN A 16 15.53 77.39 -5.17
N ALA A 17 16.42 77.51 -6.16
CA ALA A 17 16.81 78.81 -6.72
C ALA A 17 15.67 79.53 -7.46
N HIS A 18 14.64 78.81 -7.91
CA HIS A 18 13.49 79.34 -8.66
C HIS A 18 12.18 79.34 -7.86
N THR A 19 12.21 78.92 -6.60
CA THR A 19 11.06 78.88 -5.69
C THR A 19 11.41 79.56 -4.36
N LEU A 20 10.49 79.63 -3.40
CA LEU A 20 10.73 80.22 -2.08
C LEU A 20 11.73 79.38 -1.27
N ASN A 21 13.05 79.57 -1.50
CA ASN A 21 14.21 79.12 -0.71
C ASN A 21 13.92 78.00 0.32
N SER A 22 13.49 76.84 -0.16
CA SER A 22 13.29 75.68 0.70
C SER A 22 14.63 74.97 0.94
N GLN A 23 14.80 74.29 2.07
CA GLN A 23 16.00 73.50 2.33
C GLN A 23 15.81 72.08 1.81
N VAL A 24 16.79 71.55 1.06
CA VAL A 24 16.78 70.13 0.65
C VAL A 24 17.09 69.27 1.88
N ASN A 25 16.19 68.35 2.22
CA ASN A 25 16.42 67.38 3.27
C ASN A 25 17.23 66.18 2.72
N PRO A 26 18.48 65.93 3.18
CA PRO A 26 19.28 64.81 2.69
C PRO A 26 18.64 63.44 2.90
N ILE A 27 17.78 63.30 3.92
CA ILE A 27 17.06 62.06 4.20
C ILE A 27 16.01 61.78 3.11
N GLU A 28 15.39 62.83 2.55
CA GLU A 28 14.42 62.69 1.46
C GLU A 28 15.11 62.27 0.15
N VAL A 29 16.32 62.79 -0.11
CA VAL A 29 17.15 62.34 -1.24
C VAL A 29 17.54 60.88 -1.08
N MET A 30 17.96 60.46 0.12
CA MET A 30 18.30 59.06 0.40
C MET A 30 17.11 58.13 0.26
N ARG A 31 15.89 58.58 0.59
CA ARG A 31 14.65 57.82 0.45
C ARG A 31 14.12 57.77 -0.99
N TRP A 32 14.71 58.54 -1.90
CA TRP A 32 14.27 58.54 -3.30
C TRP A 32 14.53 57.17 -3.94
N PRO A 33 13.56 56.59 -4.66
CA PRO A 33 13.72 55.30 -5.33
C PRO A 33 15.00 55.27 -6.18
N GLY A 34 15.81 54.22 -6.04
CA GLY A 34 17.10 54.11 -6.73
C GLY A 34 18.32 54.64 -5.98
N VAL A 35 18.16 55.50 -4.95
CA VAL A 35 19.31 56.12 -4.23
C VAL A 35 19.87 55.17 -3.17
N MET A 36 19.02 54.71 -2.27
CA MET A 36 19.31 53.68 -1.27
C MET A 36 18.54 52.42 -1.63
N GLU A 37 19.02 51.67 -2.62
CA GLU A 37 18.54 50.31 -2.86
C GLU A 37 19.41 49.34 -2.08
N ALA A 38 18.76 48.39 -1.40
CA ALA A 38 19.47 47.21 -0.93
C ALA A 38 20.04 46.48 -2.16
N PRO A 39 21.25 45.90 -2.09
CA PRO A 39 21.76 45.08 -3.19
C PRO A 39 20.71 44.03 -3.52
N GLU A 40 20.24 44.00 -4.77
CA GLU A 40 19.36 42.93 -5.23
C GLU A 40 20.09 41.60 -5.01
N SER A 41 19.45 40.69 -4.28
CA SER A 41 19.92 39.33 -4.13
C SER A 41 20.15 38.75 -5.54
N ASP A 42 21.24 38.02 -5.75
CA ASP A 42 21.44 37.30 -7.01
C ASP A 42 20.42 36.14 -7.09
N MET A 43 19.21 36.48 -7.55
CA MET A 43 18.10 35.54 -7.68
C MET A 43 18.45 34.39 -8.63
N SER A 44 19.41 34.59 -9.55
CA SER A 44 19.86 33.54 -10.47
C SER A 44 20.70 32.47 -9.77
N ALA A 45 21.60 32.89 -8.87
CA ALA A 45 22.38 31.98 -8.05
C ALA A 45 21.49 31.19 -7.08
N ILE A 46 20.53 31.86 -6.43
CA ILE A 46 19.55 31.22 -5.53
C ILE A 46 18.70 30.20 -6.29
N GLN A 47 18.24 30.54 -7.50
CA GLN A 47 17.46 29.62 -8.32
C GLN A 47 18.26 28.38 -8.72
N ALA A 48 19.53 28.54 -9.07
CA ALA A 48 20.41 27.42 -9.43
C ALA A 48 20.63 26.46 -8.25
N GLU A 49 20.90 27.00 -7.05
CA GLU A 49 21.05 26.20 -5.83
C GLU A 49 19.76 25.47 -5.47
N LEU A 50 18.60 26.14 -5.59
CA LEU A 50 17.30 25.56 -5.31
C LEU A 50 16.99 24.39 -6.25
N LEU A 51 17.25 24.53 -7.55
CA LEU A 51 17.04 23.47 -8.53
C LEU A 51 17.97 22.27 -8.27
N ALA A 52 19.24 22.54 -7.93
CA ALA A 52 20.18 21.48 -7.58
C ALA A 52 19.74 20.70 -6.33
N ALA A 53 19.25 21.40 -5.29
CA ALA A 53 18.72 20.77 -4.08
C ALA A 53 17.44 19.97 -4.37
N PHE A 54 16.56 20.49 -5.24
CA PHE A 54 15.35 19.78 -5.66
C PHE A 54 15.68 18.50 -6.43
N ASP A 55 16.62 18.54 -7.36
CA ASP A 55 17.08 17.37 -8.11
C ASP A 55 17.68 16.30 -7.18
N GLN A 56 18.42 16.71 -6.15
CA GLN A 56 18.94 15.78 -5.15
C GLN A 56 17.82 15.15 -4.33
N ALA A 57 16.89 15.96 -3.82
CA ALA A 57 15.74 15.46 -3.06
C ALA A 57 14.88 14.49 -3.88
N LEU A 58 14.69 14.75 -5.18
CA LEU A 58 13.96 13.86 -6.07
C LEU A 58 14.67 12.53 -6.27
N LYS A 59 16.01 12.53 -6.40
CA LYS A 59 16.80 11.30 -6.49
C LYS A 59 16.69 10.47 -5.21
N ASP A 60 16.89 11.11 -4.05
CA ASP A 60 16.81 10.44 -2.75
C ASP A 60 15.40 9.85 -2.54
N PHE A 61 14.36 10.58 -2.95
CA PHE A 61 12.99 10.09 -2.91
C PHE A 61 12.76 8.85 -3.78
N ILE A 62 13.25 8.86 -5.03
CA ILE A 62 13.13 7.70 -5.93
C ILE A 62 13.89 6.49 -5.38
N GLU A 63 15.08 6.68 -4.83
CA GLU A 63 15.88 5.60 -4.23
C GLU A 63 15.21 5.01 -2.99
N ALA A 64 14.70 5.87 -2.10
CA ALA A 64 13.96 5.44 -0.92
C ALA A 64 12.72 4.60 -1.31
N ARG A 65 11.96 5.07 -2.30
CA ARG A 65 10.78 4.37 -2.84
C ARG A 65 11.12 3.02 -3.47
N ALA A 66 12.24 2.93 -4.18
CA ALA A 66 12.70 1.67 -4.77
C ALA A 66 13.10 0.66 -3.68
N SER A 67 13.81 1.11 -2.64
CA SER A 67 14.22 0.28 -1.51
C SER A 67 13.03 -0.23 -0.71
N GLU A 68 12.06 0.65 -0.41
CA GLU A 68 10.80 0.29 0.26
C GLU A 68 10.02 -0.77 -0.55
N GLY A 69 9.85 -0.56 -1.85
CA GLY A 69 9.18 -1.52 -2.73
C GLY A 69 9.87 -2.89 -2.78
N ALA A 70 11.21 -2.92 -2.74
CA ALA A 70 11.96 -4.18 -2.69
C ALA A 70 11.75 -4.94 -1.37
N ASN A 71 11.79 -4.24 -0.23
CA ASN A 71 11.55 -4.84 1.08
C ASN A 71 10.13 -5.38 1.21
N LEU A 72 9.15 -4.61 0.75
CA LEU A 72 7.76 -5.02 0.75
C LEU A 72 7.53 -6.25 -0.13
N LYS A 73 8.13 -6.29 -1.33
CA LYS A 73 8.04 -7.46 -2.21
C LYS A 73 8.51 -8.72 -1.48
N VAL A 74 9.67 -8.67 -0.81
CA VAL A 74 10.20 -9.82 -0.06
C VAL A 74 9.23 -10.27 1.03
N MET A 75 8.68 -9.32 1.79
CA MET A 75 7.72 -9.63 2.85
C MET A 75 6.44 -10.25 2.31
N ILE A 76 5.87 -9.74 1.21
CA ILE A 76 4.68 -10.34 0.58
C ILE A 76 5.01 -11.74 0.05
N GLU A 77 6.14 -11.93 -0.62
CA GLU A 77 6.56 -13.25 -1.12
C GLU A 77 6.66 -14.29 0.01
N GLN A 78 7.23 -13.92 1.16
CA GLN A 78 7.27 -14.79 2.35
C GLN A 78 5.88 -15.17 2.85
N ARG A 79 4.93 -14.23 2.84
CA ARG A 79 3.54 -14.49 3.27
C ARG A 79 2.79 -15.36 2.27
N LEU A 80 3.02 -15.16 0.98
CA LEU A 80 2.46 -16.02 -0.06
C LEU A 80 2.97 -17.46 0.06
N ASP A 81 4.26 -17.65 0.38
CA ASP A 81 4.82 -18.98 0.62
C ASP A 81 4.22 -19.63 1.88
N ALA A 82 4.01 -18.86 2.95
CA ALA A 82 3.33 -19.34 4.15
C ALA A 82 1.86 -19.71 3.88
N ILE A 83 1.15 -18.95 3.05
CA ILE A 83 -0.22 -19.26 2.62
C ILE A 83 -0.27 -20.58 1.86
N SER A 84 0.67 -20.81 0.92
CA SER A 84 0.76 -22.09 0.22
C SER A 84 1.06 -23.25 1.17
N ALA A 85 1.95 -23.06 2.14
CA ALA A 85 2.25 -24.10 3.14
C ALA A 85 1.02 -24.44 3.99
N GLU A 86 0.21 -23.45 4.39
CA GLU A 86 -1.01 -23.70 5.15
C GLU A 86 -2.08 -24.37 4.28
N ALA A 87 -2.16 -24.03 2.99
CA ALA A 87 -3.03 -24.72 2.03
C ALA A 87 -2.67 -26.20 1.86
N ASP A 88 -1.38 -26.52 1.72
CA ASP A 88 -0.87 -27.90 1.62
C ASP A 88 -1.15 -28.71 2.90
N LYS A 89 -1.04 -28.05 4.07
CA LYS A 89 -1.37 -28.65 5.36
C LYS A 89 -2.86 -29.01 5.44
N VAL A 90 -3.76 -28.11 5.03
CA VAL A 90 -5.21 -28.41 4.95
C VAL A 90 -5.46 -29.58 4.00
N GLN A 91 -4.84 -29.56 2.81
CA GLN A 91 -4.95 -30.65 1.83
C GLN A 91 -4.57 -32.01 2.44
N THR A 92 -3.54 -32.03 3.30
CA THR A 92 -3.06 -33.25 3.97
C THR A 92 -4.05 -33.77 5.02
N TYR A 93 -4.81 -32.90 5.68
CA TYR A 93 -5.85 -33.32 6.63
C TYR A 93 -7.12 -33.83 5.95
N MET A 94 -7.37 -33.46 4.69
CA MET A 94 -8.63 -33.78 4.00
C MET A 94 -9.02 -35.26 4.03
N PRO A 95 -8.12 -36.24 3.79
CA PRO A 95 -8.49 -37.65 3.87
C PRO A 95 -9.00 -38.07 5.25
N GLU A 96 -8.36 -37.57 6.32
CA GLU A 96 -8.75 -37.87 7.71
C GLU A 96 -10.06 -37.19 8.07
N VAL A 97 -10.25 -35.93 7.66
CA VAL A 97 -11.50 -35.18 7.88
C VAL A 97 -12.68 -35.88 7.20
N ILE A 98 -12.50 -36.37 5.97
CA ILE A 98 -13.53 -37.12 5.24
C ILE A 98 -13.85 -38.44 5.97
N ALA A 99 -12.84 -39.17 6.44
CA ALA A 99 -13.03 -40.42 7.17
C ALA A 99 -13.75 -40.19 8.52
N TRP A 100 -13.33 -39.18 9.29
CA TRP A 100 -13.96 -38.79 10.54
C TRP A 100 -15.44 -38.41 10.34
N GLN A 101 -15.71 -37.62 9.30
CA GLN A 101 -17.08 -37.20 8.99
C GLN A 101 -17.95 -38.39 8.57
N ARG A 102 -17.41 -39.34 7.79
CA ARG A 102 -18.10 -40.58 7.43
C ARG A 102 -18.49 -41.38 8.67
N ASN A 103 -17.56 -41.58 9.61
CA ASN A 103 -17.81 -42.33 10.84
C ASN A 103 -18.90 -41.66 11.69
N ARG A 104 -18.84 -40.33 11.82
CA ARG A 104 -19.84 -39.55 12.55
C ARG A 104 -21.26 -39.66 11.96
N ILE A 105 -21.38 -39.80 10.64
CA ILE A 105 -22.69 -40.08 9.99
C ILE A 105 -23.16 -41.48 10.38
N ILE A 106 -22.30 -42.49 10.24
CA ILE A 106 -22.64 -43.89 10.56
C ILE A 106 -23.09 -44.02 12.03
N GLU A 107 -22.39 -43.38 12.96
CA GLU A 107 -22.76 -43.34 14.38
C GLU A 107 -24.16 -42.76 14.59
N LYS A 108 -24.48 -41.61 13.98
CA LYS A 108 -25.82 -41.00 14.09
C LYS A 108 -26.95 -41.90 13.60
N PHE A 109 -26.74 -42.63 12.50
CA PHE A 109 -27.74 -43.58 11.99
C PHE A 109 -27.89 -44.80 12.92
N THR A 110 -26.78 -45.28 13.47
CA THR A 110 -26.75 -46.37 14.43
C THR A 110 -27.51 -46.01 15.71
N ASP A 111 -27.26 -44.81 16.25
CA ASP A 111 -27.95 -44.27 17.44
C ASP A 111 -29.45 -44.08 17.20
N ALA A 112 -29.83 -43.68 15.99
CA ALA A 112 -31.24 -43.51 15.59
C ALA A 112 -31.98 -44.85 15.36
N LYS A 113 -31.28 -46.00 15.40
CA LYS A 113 -31.81 -47.34 15.07
C LYS A 113 -32.50 -47.38 13.69
N ILE A 114 -32.02 -46.57 12.76
CA ILE A 114 -32.50 -46.54 11.39
C ILE A 114 -31.69 -47.57 10.61
N ASP A 115 -32.38 -48.41 9.83
CA ASP A 115 -31.70 -49.37 8.97
C ASP A 115 -30.86 -48.64 7.92
N LEU A 116 -29.56 -48.96 7.88
CA LEU A 116 -28.59 -48.26 7.05
C LEU A 116 -28.77 -48.69 5.58
N ASP A 117 -29.58 -47.94 4.82
CA ASP A 117 -29.52 -48.04 3.37
C ASP A 117 -28.20 -47.43 2.87
N SER A 118 -27.27 -48.32 2.49
CA SER A 118 -25.97 -47.96 1.92
C SER A 118 -26.06 -46.93 0.79
N GLY A 119 -27.11 -46.98 -0.04
CA GLY A 119 -27.30 -46.02 -1.14
C GLY A 119 -27.66 -44.62 -0.65
N ARG A 120 -28.39 -44.51 0.47
CA ARG A 120 -28.73 -43.22 1.09
C ARG A 120 -27.52 -42.59 1.79
N VAL A 121 -26.68 -43.42 2.42
CA VAL A 121 -25.44 -42.97 3.06
C VAL A 121 -24.44 -42.45 2.02
N GLU A 122 -24.28 -43.16 0.89
CA GLU A 122 -23.44 -42.68 -0.22
C GLU A 122 -23.98 -41.37 -0.81
N GLN A 123 -25.29 -41.23 -0.98
CA GLN A 123 -25.89 -39.98 -1.46
C GLN A 123 -25.65 -38.79 -0.51
N GLU A 124 -25.81 -38.98 0.79
CA GLU A 124 -25.51 -37.94 1.78
C GLU A 124 -24.02 -37.60 1.83
N LEU A 125 -23.13 -38.59 1.68
CA LEU A 125 -21.69 -38.38 1.57
C LEU A 125 -21.32 -37.58 0.31
N VAL A 126 -21.96 -37.86 -0.84
CA VAL A 126 -21.75 -37.10 -2.08
C VAL A 126 -22.27 -35.66 -1.93
N LEU A 127 -23.45 -35.47 -1.34
CA LEU A 127 -24.02 -34.14 -1.11
C LEU A 127 -23.17 -33.33 -0.11
N LEU A 128 -22.58 -34.00 0.88
CA LEU A 128 -21.66 -33.39 1.84
C LEU A 128 -20.28 -33.10 1.23
N ALA A 129 -19.76 -33.97 0.38
CA ALA A 129 -18.52 -33.71 -0.37
C ALA A 129 -18.69 -32.48 -1.28
N GLN A 130 -19.84 -32.34 -1.94
CA GLN A 130 -20.21 -31.14 -2.70
C GLN A 130 -20.35 -29.89 -1.83
N LYS A 131 -20.80 -30.03 -0.57
CA LYS A 131 -20.86 -28.91 0.39
C LYS A 131 -19.51 -28.57 1.02
N MET A 132 -18.60 -29.55 1.08
CA MET A 132 -17.32 -29.38 1.76
C MET A 132 -16.36 -28.52 0.96
N ASP A 133 -16.41 -28.49 -0.38
CA ASP A 133 -15.84 -27.49 -1.31
C ASP A 133 -14.40 -26.95 -1.02
N VAL A 134 -13.68 -27.58 -0.09
CA VAL A 134 -12.38 -27.13 0.41
C VAL A 134 -11.35 -27.26 -0.68
N ALA A 135 -11.42 -28.31 -1.50
CA ALA A 135 -10.54 -28.49 -2.64
C ALA A 135 -10.65 -27.33 -3.64
N GLU A 136 -11.87 -26.84 -3.93
CA GLU A 136 -12.05 -25.71 -4.84
C GLU A 136 -11.47 -24.43 -4.22
N GLU A 137 -11.69 -24.18 -2.92
CA GLU A 137 -11.13 -22.99 -2.28
C GLU A 137 -9.59 -23.04 -2.19
N LEU A 138 -8.99 -24.22 -1.98
CA LEU A 138 -7.54 -24.41 -2.00
C LEU A 138 -6.97 -24.17 -3.40
N ASP A 139 -7.63 -24.67 -4.45
CA ASP A 139 -7.23 -24.43 -5.84
C ASP A 139 -7.33 -22.95 -6.23
N ARG A 140 -8.41 -22.26 -5.81
CA ARG A 140 -8.55 -20.81 -5.99
C ARG A 140 -7.45 -20.05 -5.26
N LEU A 141 -7.21 -20.38 -4.00
CA LEU A 141 -6.19 -19.74 -3.17
C LEU A 141 -4.79 -19.90 -3.79
N ASN A 142 -4.44 -21.09 -4.28
CA ASN A 142 -3.19 -21.32 -5.02
C ASN A 142 -3.12 -20.53 -6.34
N SER A 143 -4.24 -20.40 -7.05
CA SER A 143 -4.33 -19.56 -8.25
C SER A 143 -4.09 -18.08 -7.93
N HIS A 144 -4.66 -17.59 -6.82
CA HIS A 144 -4.44 -16.24 -6.32
C HIS A 144 -2.99 -16.00 -5.89
N VAL A 145 -2.33 -16.99 -5.27
CA VAL A 145 -0.89 -16.93 -4.96
C VAL A 145 -0.07 -16.73 -6.24
N SER A 146 -0.33 -17.55 -7.26
CA SER A 146 0.38 -17.46 -8.55
C SER A 146 0.17 -16.11 -9.23
N GLU A 147 -1.06 -15.60 -9.24
CA GLU A 147 -1.36 -14.29 -9.83
C GLU A 147 -0.70 -13.14 -9.06
N THR A 148 -0.71 -13.21 -7.72
CA THR A 148 -0.05 -12.19 -6.88
C THR A 148 1.47 -12.15 -7.16
N LYS A 149 2.12 -13.31 -7.28
CA LYS A 149 3.55 -13.39 -7.66
C LYS A 149 3.81 -12.76 -9.03
N LYS A 150 2.90 -12.92 -10.01
CA LYS A 150 3.02 -12.25 -11.32
C LYS A 150 2.84 -10.74 -11.22
N ILE A 151 1.90 -10.26 -10.41
CA ILE A 151 1.68 -8.82 -10.18
C ILE A 151 2.96 -8.19 -9.59
N LEU A 152 3.55 -8.82 -8.58
CA LEU A 152 4.81 -8.36 -7.97
C LEU A 152 5.98 -8.37 -8.96
N LYS A 153 6.08 -9.41 -9.80
CA LYS A 153 7.13 -9.51 -10.82
C LYS A 153 6.98 -8.44 -11.91
N LYS A 154 5.75 -8.09 -12.29
CA LYS A 154 5.48 -7.05 -13.29
C LYS A 154 5.91 -5.66 -12.80
N GLY A 155 5.75 -5.37 -11.52
CA GLY A 155 6.08 -4.07 -10.93
C GLY A 155 5.23 -2.91 -11.48
N GLY A 156 5.62 -1.69 -11.12
CA GLY A 156 4.88 -0.46 -11.41
C GLY A 156 3.71 -0.21 -10.44
N ALA A 157 2.78 0.66 -10.82
CA ALA A 157 1.63 1.04 -9.99
C ALA A 157 0.58 -0.08 -9.91
N GLN A 158 0.83 -1.10 -9.09
CA GLN A 158 -0.03 -2.28 -8.94
C GLN A 158 -0.86 -2.32 -7.64
N GLY A 159 -0.83 -1.28 -6.80
CA GLY A 159 -1.51 -1.26 -5.49
C GLY A 159 -2.98 -1.73 -5.55
N ARG A 160 -3.78 -1.17 -6.46
CA ARG A 160 -5.20 -1.57 -6.62
C ARG A 160 -5.39 -3.04 -7.00
N ARG A 161 -4.47 -3.63 -7.76
CA ARG A 161 -4.53 -5.06 -8.11
C ARG A 161 -4.20 -5.91 -6.89
N LEU A 162 -3.20 -5.50 -6.11
CA LEU A 162 -2.85 -6.17 -4.85
C LEU A 162 -4.01 -6.09 -3.84
N ASP A 163 -4.68 -4.94 -3.74
CA ASP A 163 -5.90 -4.80 -2.91
C ASP A 163 -7.01 -5.77 -3.32
N PHE A 164 -7.24 -5.91 -4.63
CA PHE A 164 -8.19 -6.89 -5.15
C PHE A 164 -7.79 -8.31 -4.76
N MET A 165 -6.50 -8.67 -4.89
CA MET A 165 -6.03 -9.98 -4.46
C MET A 165 -6.26 -10.22 -2.96
N MET A 166 -6.05 -9.22 -2.10
CA MET A 166 -6.32 -9.35 -0.67
C MET A 166 -7.80 -9.62 -0.37
N GLN A 167 -8.72 -9.03 -1.14
CA GLN A 167 -10.15 -9.31 -1.02
C GLN A 167 -10.46 -10.75 -1.42
N GLU A 168 -9.91 -11.22 -2.54
CA GLU A 168 -10.11 -12.60 -3.00
C GLU A 168 -9.53 -13.61 -2.01
N PHE A 169 -8.31 -13.40 -1.50
CA PHE A 169 -7.76 -14.26 -0.45
C PHE A 169 -8.62 -14.30 0.81
N ASN A 170 -9.12 -13.14 1.26
CA ASN A 170 -9.97 -13.07 2.45
C ASN A 170 -11.29 -13.81 2.25
N ARG A 171 -11.86 -13.72 1.04
CA ARG A 171 -13.05 -14.49 0.64
C ARG A 171 -12.79 -15.98 0.78
N GLU A 172 -11.69 -16.50 0.22
CA GLU A 172 -11.43 -17.93 0.28
C GLU A 172 -11.09 -18.43 1.69
N ALA A 173 -10.33 -17.64 2.48
CA ALA A 173 -10.08 -17.97 3.88
C ALA A 173 -11.36 -17.97 4.74
N ASN A 174 -12.31 -17.07 4.46
CA ASN A 174 -13.62 -17.07 5.12
C ASN A 174 -14.46 -18.30 4.74
N THR A 175 -14.47 -18.65 3.46
CA THR A 175 -15.21 -19.81 2.99
C THR A 175 -14.63 -21.10 3.58
N LEU A 176 -13.30 -21.23 3.60
CA LEU A 176 -12.59 -22.34 4.24
C LEU A 176 -12.95 -22.44 5.74
N GLY A 177 -12.90 -21.33 6.46
CA GLY A 177 -13.18 -21.29 7.91
C GLY A 177 -14.65 -21.57 8.25
N SER A 178 -15.60 -21.06 7.46
CA SER A 178 -17.04 -21.22 7.71
C SER A 178 -17.59 -22.59 7.27
N LYS A 179 -16.96 -23.23 6.29
CA LYS A 179 -17.26 -24.62 5.86
C LYS A 179 -16.48 -25.68 6.65
N SER A 180 -15.52 -25.27 7.49
CA SER A 180 -14.71 -26.19 8.29
C SER A 180 -15.55 -26.93 9.35
N ILE A 181 -15.40 -28.25 9.38
CA ILE A 181 -16.00 -29.15 10.37
C ILE A 181 -14.96 -29.77 11.32
N ASN A 182 -13.68 -29.46 11.11
CA ASN A 182 -12.54 -30.01 11.82
C ASN A 182 -11.70 -28.88 12.42
N THR A 183 -11.17 -29.11 13.62
CA THR A 183 -10.43 -28.10 14.39
C THR A 183 -9.13 -27.67 13.72
N ASP A 184 -8.44 -28.58 13.04
CA ASP A 184 -7.17 -28.29 12.36
C ASP A 184 -7.41 -27.41 11.13
N VAL A 185 -8.43 -27.71 10.33
CA VAL A 185 -8.84 -26.88 9.19
C VAL A 185 -9.29 -25.49 9.65
N THR A 186 -10.00 -25.41 10.78
CA THR A 186 -10.37 -24.11 11.37
C THR A 186 -9.14 -23.33 11.83
N ALA A 187 -8.16 -23.97 12.47
CA ALA A 187 -6.93 -23.32 12.89
C ALA A 187 -6.15 -22.78 11.68
N SER A 188 -6.06 -23.58 10.61
CA SER A 188 -5.46 -23.17 9.33
C SER A 188 -6.17 -21.96 8.71
N ALA A 189 -7.51 -21.94 8.72
CA ALA A 189 -8.27 -20.80 8.22
C ALA A 189 -8.02 -19.50 9.02
N VAL A 190 -7.80 -19.61 10.33
CA VAL A 190 -7.42 -18.45 11.16
C VAL A 190 -6.02 -17.97 10.81
N GLU A 191 -5.06 -18.88 10.67
CA GLU A 191 -3.68 -18.50 10.30
C GLU A 191 -3.63 -17.83 8.93
N LEU A 192 -4.35 -18.37 7.94
CA LEU A 192 -4.50 -17.75 6.62
C LEU A 192 -5.01 -16.30 6.75
N LYS A 193 -6.03 -16.05 7.57
CA LYS A 193 -6.56 -14.69 7.79
C LYS A 193 -5.52 -13.74 8.39
N VAL A 194 -4.70 -14.22 9.32
CA VAL A 194 -3.61 -13.42 9.90
C VAL A 194 -2.59 -13.05 8.84
N LEU A 195 -2.15 -14.02 8.01
CA LEU A 195 -1.20 -13.77 6.93
C LEU A 195 -1.76 -12.78 5.90
N ILE A 196 -3.05 -12.89 5.55
CA ILE A 196 -3.74 -12.00 4.61
C ILE A 196 -3.83 -10.58 5.17
N GLU A 197 -4.20 -10.42 6.45
CA GLU A 197 -4.30 -9.09 7.03
C GLU A 197 -2.93 -8.41 7.17
N GLN A 198 -1.89 -9.16 7.51
CA GLN A 198 -0.51 -8.65 7.51
C GLN A 198 -0.09 -8.16 6.12
N MET A 199 -0.40 -8.91 5.06
CA MET A 199 -0.12 -8.44 3.69
C MET A 199 -0.94 -7.20 3.34
N ARG A 200 -2.23 -7.18 3.71
CA ARG A 200 -3.13 -6.07 3.41
C ARG A 200 -2.70 -4.77 4.08
N GLU A 201 -2.31 -4.81 5.36
CA GLU A 201 -1.80 -3.65 6.09
C GLU A 201 -0.58 -3.06 5.38
N GLN A 202 0.33 -3.93 4.95
CA GLN A 202 1.54 -3.51 4.26
C GLN A 202 1.26 -2.96 2.86
N ILE A 203 0.30 -3.55 2.14
CA ILE A 203 -0.14 -3.04 0.84
C ILE A 203 -0.78 -1.66 0.97
N ALA A 204 -1.60 -1.44 2.00
CA ALA A 204 -2.27 -0.18 2.25
C ALA A 204 -1.30 0.96 2.63
N ASN A 205 -0.14 0.62 3.18
CA ASN A 205 0.90 1.60 3.52
C ASN A 205 1.73 2.04 2.31
N ILE A 206 1.51 1.46 1.12
CA ILE A 206 2.19 1.85 -0.12
C ILE A 206 1.40 2.97 -0.81
N GLU A 207 1.85 4.22 -0.69
CA GLU A 207 1.40 5.33 -1.56
C GLU A 207 2.33 5.49 -2.75
#